data_AF-A0A7J4K2A4-F1
#
_entry.id   AF-A0A7J4K2A4-F1
#
_cell.length_a   1.000
_cell.length_b   1.000
_cell.length_c   1.000
_cell.angle_alpha   90.00
_cell.angle_beta   90.00
_cell.angle_gamma   90.00
#
_symmetry.space_group_name_H-M   'P 1'
#
loop_
_entity.id
_entity.type
_entity.pdbx_description
1 polymer ?
#
loop_
_entity_poly.entity_id
_entity_poly.type
_entity_poly.pdbx_seq_one_letter_code
_entity_poly.pdbx_strand_id
1 'polypeptide(L)'
;MISKEIQRAWRNTCKILLNEEIGDLEEYEEWLLNYINPVSFKKSAISGKEVIVSSEKACRDAKYLGHAEMEQYLKTIGTKKFDIDDLKDIDSAVTALQERAYYIGNVVLGNSINVETVNRCINSSFIYKTQDVYDCKFVACSPVLRFAEYIFGGNAIGEASRYNIKTFETYKNVRCMETIRNYVASDCYFTGSLESCGNCMFSFNQRNKNYMIGNHQFSQEEYLKLKGKLIDDIRETLKAKKRIPSLLDIINTNGDANG
;
A
#
# COMPACT_ATOMS: atom_id res chain seq x y z
N MET A 1 -4.20 1.04 16.98
CA MET A 1 -3.56 -0.20 17.45
C MET A 1 -4.00 -1.25 16.46
N ILE A 2 -3.07 -1.92 15.78
CA ILE A 2 -3.44 -2.81 14.66
C ILE A 2 -4.55 -3.78 15.09
N SER A 3 -5.67 -3.79 14.34
CA SER A 3 -6.82 -4.64 14.64
C SER A 3 -6.44 -6.12 14.68
N LYS A 4 -7.09 -6.89 15.56
CA LYS A 4 -6.86 -8.33 15.70
C LYS A 4 -7.11 -9.08 14.40
N GLU A 5 -8.03 -8.58 13.59
CA GLU A 5 -8.38 -9.11 12.28
C GLU A 5 -7.23 -8.98 11.27
N ILE A 6 -6.54 -7.83 11.22
CA ILE A 6 -5.33 -7.65 10.40
C ILE A 6 -4.18 -8.52 10.93
N GLN A 7 -4.03 -8.66 12.25
CA GLN A 7 -2.97 -9.53 12.79
C GLN A 7 -3.21 -11.00 12.44
N ARG A 8 -4.45 -11.49 12.57
CA ARG A 8 -4.82 -12.84 12.16
C ARG A 8 -4.58 -13.06 10.66
N ALA A 9 -4.91 -12.05 9.86
CA ALA A 9 -4.69 -12.06 8.43
C ALA A 9 -3.22 -12.21 8.03
N TRP A 10 -2.36 -11.41 8.66
CA TRP A 10 -0.92 -11.44 8.51
C TRP A 10 -0.34 -12.81 8.83
N ARG A 11 -0.67 -13.33 10.03
CA ARG A 11 -0.19 -14.64 10.49
C ARG A 11 -0.63 -15.77 9.57
N ASN A 12 -1.89 -15.77 9.14
CA ASN A 12 -2.40 -16.74 8.16
C ASN A 12 -1.67 -16.65 6.82
N THR A 13 -1.39 -15.44 6.34
CA THR A 13 -0.65 -15.22 5.09
C THR A 13 0.77 -15.76 5.20
N CYS A 14 1.47 -15.45 6.28
CA CYS A 14 2.81 -15.96 6.55
C CYS A 14 2.81 -17.49 6.61
N LYS A 15 1.84 -18.09 7.30
CA LYS A 15 1.70 -19.54 7.37
C LYS A 15 1.51 -20.18 5.98
N ILE A 16 0.78 -19.53 5.09
CA ILE A 16 0.53 -20.02 3.73
C ILE A 16 1.78 -19.87 2.84
N LEU A 17 2.47 -18.73 2.91
CA LEU A 17 3.61 -18.42 2.02
C LEU A 17 4.94 -18.97 2.52
N LEU A 18 5.13 -19.01 3.83
CA LEU A 18 6.40 -19.30 4.51
C LEU A 18 6.37 -20.63 5.28
N ASN A 19 5.25 -21.35 5.20
CA ASN A 19 4.96 -22.57 5.96
C ASN A 19 4.94 -22.38 7.49
N GLU A 20 4.97 -21.15 7.99
CA GLU A 20 4.96 -20.84 9.42
C GLU A 20 4.53 -19.39 9.69
N GLU A 21 4.05 -19.12 10.91
CA GLU A 21 3.86 -17.76 11.41
C GLU A 21 5.22 -17.16 11.80
N ILE A 22 5.44 -15.87 11.51
CA ILE A 22 6.74 -15.21 11.74
C ILE A 22 6.70 -14.07 12.77
N GLY A 23 5.59 -13.90 13.49
CA GLY A 23 5.38 -12.82 14.47
C GLY A 23 4.27 -11.86 14.06
N ASP A 24 4.21 -10.70 14.71
CA ASP A 24 3.17 -9.70 14.50
C ASP A 24 3.52 -8.70 13.39
N LEU A 25 2.51 -8.20 12.68
CA LEU A 25 2.69 -7.32 11.52
C LEU A 25 3.51 -6.06 11.85
N GLU A 26 3.35 -5.53 13.07
CA GLU A 26 4.03 -4.32 13.55
C GLU A 26 5.56 -4.48 13.55
N GLU A 27 6.06 -5.69 13.83
CA GLU A 27 7.50 -5.98 13.82
C GLU A 27 8.12 -5.84 12.41
N TYR A 28 7.28 -5.91 11.37
CA TYR A 28 7.70 -5.88 9.97
C TYR A 28 7.36 -4.55 9.28
N GLU A 29 6.76 -3.59 10.00
CA GLU A 29 6.21 -2.37 9.43
C GLU A 29 7.26 -1.53 8.68
N GLU A 30 8.46 -1.37 9.23
CA GLU A 30 9.55 -0.64 8.58
C GLU A 30 9.89 -1.26 7.21
N TRP A 31 9.98 -2.60 7.16
CA TRP A 31 10.23 -3.32 5.92
C TRP A 31 9.07 -3.16 4.94
N LEU A 32 7.81 -3.23 5.40
CA LEU A 32 6.65 -3.09 4.54
C LEU A 32 6.48 -1.67 3.97
N LEU A 33 6.88 -0.65 4.72
CA LEU A 33 6.84 0.75 4.30
C LEU A 33 8.03 1.14 3.40
N ASN A 34 9.09 0.34 3.35
CA ASN A 34 10.23 0.65 2.49
C ASN A 34 9.82 0.61 1.01
N TYR A 35 10.21 1.63 0.24
CA TYR A 35 9.84 1.90 -1.17
C TYR A 35 8.41 2.36 -1.43
N ILE A 36 7.65 2.74 -0.40
CA ILE A 36 6.37 3.41 -0.59
C ILE A 36 6.37 4.77 0.11
N ASN A 37 5.57 5.69 -0.41
CA ASN A 37 5.35 6.96 0.26
C ASN A 37 4.53 6.68 1.53
N PRO A 38 5.05 7.00 2.73
CA PRO A 38 4.27 6.86 3.95
C PRO A 38 3.13 7.88 3.96
N VAL A 39 2.08 7.57 4.71
CA VAL A 39 1.08 8.57 5.12
C VAL A 39 1.77 9.67 5.92
N SER A 40 1.26 10.90 5.80
CA SER A 40 1.80 12.05 6.52
C SER A 40 0.76 12.64 7.45
N PHE A 41 1.23 13.24 8.53
CA PHE A 41 0.38 13.84 9.55
C PHE A 41 0.50 15.36 9.51
N LYS A 42 -0.64 16.03 9.41
CA LYS A 42 -0.78 17.49 9.45
C LYS A 42 -1.73 17.86 10.58
N LYS A 43 -1.81 19.16 10.90
CA LYS A 43 -2.76 19.67 11.88
C LYS A 43 -3.90 20.38 11.16
N SER A 44 -5.12 20.12 11.62
CA SER A 44 -6.31 20.82 11.16
C SER A 44 -6.17 22.30 11.47
N ALA A 45 -6.40 23.14 10.47
CA ALA A 45 -6.41 24.59 10.65
C ALA A 45 -7.64 25.09 11.42
N ILE A 46 -8.64 24.24 11.67
CA ILE A 46 -9.83 24.59 12.46
C ILE A 46 -9.72 24.10 13.90
N SER A 47 -9.51 22.79 14.12
CA SER A 47 -9.50 22.23 15.48
C SER A 47 -8.11 21.94 16.05
N GLY A 48 -7.05 22.03 15.24
CA GLY A 48 -5.71 21.56 15.63
C GLY A 48 -5.59 20.04 15.75
N LYS A 49 -6.65 19.27 15.48
CA LYS A 49 -6.59 17.79 15.46
C LYS A 49 -5.69 17.29 14.33
N GLU A 50 -5.27 16.05 14.45
CA GLU A 50 -4.44 15.41 13.44
C GLU A 50 -5.23 15.07 12.16
N VAL A 51 -4.63 15.38 11.01
CA VAL A 51 -5.14 15.11 9.66
C VAL A 51 -4.12 14.29 8.92
N ILE A 52 -4.53 13.10 8.48
CA ILE A 52 -3.73 12.16 7.70
C ILE A 52 -3.88 12.53 6.24
N VAL A 53 -2.76 12.66 5.53
CA VAL A 53 -2.69 13.00 4.10
C VAL A 53 -1.78 12.05 3.34
N SER A 54 -1.98 11.95 2.01
CA SER A 54 -1.25 11.01 1.16
C SER A 54 0.25 11.29 1.01
N SER A 55 0.74 12.51 1.25
CA SER A 55 2.16 12.78 1.01
C SER A 55 2.67 13.98 1.79
N GLU A 56 3.93 13.91 2.19
CA GLU A 56 4.68 15.05 2.74
C GLU A 56 4.90 16.12 1.67
N LYS A 57 4.86 15.74 0.39
CA LYS A 57 4.94 16.65 -0.76
C LYS A 57 3.71 17.55 -0.89
N ALA A 58 2.66 17.31 -0.10
CA ALA A 58 1.56 18.26 0.01
C ALA A 58 2.10 19.63 0.45
N CYS A 59 1.56 20.71 -0.12
CA CYS A 59 2.07 22.06 0.07
C CYS A 59 2.23 22.38 1.57
N ARG A 60 3.46 22.78 1.96
CA ARG A 60 3.85 22.97 3.37
C ARG A 60 2.98 24.01 4.07
N ASP A 61 2.63 25.07 3.35
CA ASP A 61 1.90 26.23 3.88
C ASP A 61 0.39 26.13 3.63
N ALA A 62 -0.08 24.99 3.11
CA ALA A 62 -1.50 24.81 2.88
C ALA A 62 -2.27 24.57 4.19
N LYS A 63 -3.55 24.92 4.16
CA LYS A 63 -4.47 24.63 5.25
C LYS A 63 -5.00 23.21 5.10
N TYR A 64 -5.08 22.48 6.19
CA TYR A 64 -5.57 21.11 6.23
C TYR A 64 -6.83 21.02 7.08
N LEU A 65 -7.69 20.07 6.74
CA LEU A 65 -8.96 19.83 7.41
C LEU A 65 -9.24 18.33 7.44
N GLY A 66 -9.68 17.80 8.59
CA GLY A 66 -10.21 16.45 8.65
C GLY A 66 -11.62 16.40 8.09
N HIS A 67 -11.99 15.31 7.40
CA HIS A 67 -13.32 15.17 6.80
C HIS A 67 -14.49 15.38 7.80
N ALA A 68 -14.32 14.91 9.05
CA ALA A 68 -15.31 15.08 10.11
C ALA A 68 -15.57 16.55 10.50
N GLU A 69 -14.72 17.48 10.07
CA GLU A 69 -14.83 18.92 10.35
C GLU A 69 -15.52 19.69 9.22
N MET A 70 -15.96 19.00 8.16
CA MET A 70 -16.54 19.65 6.98
C MET A 70 -17.76 20.50 7.30
N GLU A 71 -18.61 20.05 8.23
CA GLU A 71 -19.78 20.82 8.65
C GLU A 71 -19.37 22.14 9.34
N GLN A 72 -18.36 22.11 10.20
CA GLN A 72 -17.83 23.30 10.86
C GLN A 72 -17.21 24.26 9.85
N TYR A 73 -16.45 23.73 8.88
CA TYR A 73 -15.90 24.52 7.78
C TYR A 73 -17.01 25.23 6.99
N LEU A 74 -18.07 24.52 6.61
CA LEU A 74 -19.19 25.10 5.86
C LEU A 74 -19.90 26.21 6.66
N LYS A 75 -20.09 26.02 7.96
CA LYS A 75 -20.73 27.03 8.83
C LYS A 75 -19.89 28.29 9.03
N THR A 76 -18.56 28.19 8.99
CA THR A 76 -17.66 29.29 9.38
C THR A 76 -17.00 29.99 8.20
N ILE A 77 -16.60 29.23 7.19
CA ILE A 77 -15.78 29.71 6.07
C ILE A 77 -16.51 29.49 4.75
N GLY A 78 -17.03 28.28 4.52
CA GLY A 78 -17.56 27.86 3.22
C GLY A 78 -18.82 28.59 2.76
N THR A 79 -19.58 29.21 3.67
CA THR A 79 -20.81 29.96 3.36
C THR A 79 -20.58 31.46 3.11
N LYS A 80 -19.38 31.99 3.37
CA LYS A 80 -19.08 33.40 3.09
C LYS A 80 -19.11 33.61 1.58
N LYS A 81 -19.91 34.56 1.09
CA LYS A 81 -19.85 34.96 -0.32
C LYS A 81 -18.53 35.69 -0.58
N PHE A 82 -18.06 35.65 -1.83
CA PHE A 82 -16.99 36.56 -2.25
C PHE A 82 -17.60 37.95 -2.39
N ASP A 83 -16.84 38.97 -1.99
CA ASP A 83 -17.17 40.33 -2.39
C ASP A 83 -16.89 40.45 -3.89
N ILE A 84 -17.64 41.30 -4.60
CA ILE A 84 -17.34 41.61 -6.00
C ILE A 84 -15.94 42.23 -6.10
N ASP A 85 -15.51 42.94 -5.05
CA ASP A 85 -14.19 43.53 -4.97
C ASP A 85 -13.06 42.50 -4.84
N ASP A 86 -13.35 41.28 -4.36
CA ASP A 86 -12.39 40.18 -4.27
C ASP A 86 -12.06 39.58 -5.66
N LEU A 87 -12.87 39.88 -6.68
CA LEU A 87 -12.85 39.22 -7.99
C LEU A 87 -12.48 40.18 -9.14
N LYS A 88 -11.76 41.27 -8.85
CA LYS A 88 -11.38 42.30 -9.85
C LYS A 88 -10.45 41.77 -10.93
N ASP A 89 -9.49 40.94 -10.54
CA ASP A 89 -8.51 40.31 -11.40
C ASP A 89 -8.17 38.90 -10.87
N ILE A 90 -7.37 38.18 -11.63
CA ILE A 90 -7.01 36.79 -11.32
C ILE A 90 -6.24 36.72 -9.99
N ASP A 91 -5.35 37.67 -9.71
CA ASP A 91 -4.52 37.65 -8.51
C ASP A 91 -5.36 37.89 -7.24
N SER A 92 -6.31 38.82 -7.31
CA SER A 92 -7.30 39.07 -6.24
C SER A 92 -8.17 37.84 -6.00
N ALA A 93 -8.65 37.21 -7.07
CA ALA A 93 -9.46 36.00 -6.97
C ALA A 93 -8.67 34.83 -6.37
N VAL A 94 -7.41 34.64 -6.80
CA VAL A 94 -6.52 33.61 -6.24
C VAL A 94 -6.27 33.87 -4.76
N THR A 95 -6.00 35.11 -4.36
CA THR A 95 -5.79 35.49 -2.96
C THR A 95 -7.03 35.17 -2.11
N ALA A 96 -8.20 35.61 -2.56
CA ALA A 96 -9.46 35.35 -1.86
C ALA A 96 -9.80 33.85 -1.78
N LEU A 97 -9.49 33.09 -2.83
CA LEU A 97 -9.66 31.63 -2.87
C LEU A 97 -8.66 30.92 -1.94
N GLN A 98 -7.40 31.37 -1.89
CA GLN A 98 -6.35 30.76 -1.08
C GLN A 98 -6.69 30.79 0.41
N GLU A 99 -7.37 31.84 0.88
CA GLU A 99 -7.84 31.92 2.27
C GLU A 99 -8.87 30.82 2.62
N ARG A 100 -9.58 30.33 1.59
CA ARG A 100 -10.69 29.37 1.69
C ARG A 100 -10.32 27.99 1.13
N ALA A 101 -9.12 27.80 0.61
CA ALA A 101 -8.66 26.52 0.06
C ALA A 101 -8.07 25.64 1.17
N TYR A 102 -8.64 24.45 1.34
CA TYR A 102 -8.21 23.46 2.35
C TYR A 102 -8.00 22.10 1.69
N TYR A 103 -6.92 21.41 2.05
CA TYR A 103 -6.76 20.00 1.78
C TYR A 103 -7.54 19.18 2.80
N ILE A 104 -8.34 18.24 2.31
CA ILE A 104 -9.14 17.37 3.16
C ILE A 104 -8.43 16.03 3.30
N GLY A 105 -8.22 15.60 4.54
CA GLY A 105 -7.74 14.26 4.89
C GLY A 105 -8.72 13.52 5.80
N ASN A 106 -8.32 12.33 6.27
CA ASN A 106 -9.16 11.45 7.11
C ASN A 106 -10.54 11.12 6.49
N VAL A 107 -10.61 11.02 5.16
CA VAL A 107 -11.85 10.75 4.43
C VAL A 107 -12.19 9.27 4.55
N VAL A 108 -13.18 8.94 5.37
CA VAL A 108 -13.71 7.57 5.51
C VAL A 108 -15.18 7.59 5.13
N LEU A 109 -15.52 6.93 4.03
CA LEU A 109 -16.84 6.96 3.41
C LEU A 109 -17.39 5.54 3.17
N GLY A 110 -18.70 5.48 2.94
CA GLY A 110 -19.41 4.24 2.62
C GLY A 110 -19.40 3.22 3.76
N ASN A 111 -19.38 1.94 3.42
CA ASN A 111 -19.41 0.84 4.39
C ASN A 111 -18.01 0.49 4.92
N SER A 112 -17.33 1.47 5.51
CA SER A 112 -15.97 1.30 6.01
C SER A 112 -15.93 1.01 7.51
N ILE A 113 -15.18 -0.01 7.93
CA ILE A 113 -15.06 -0.43 9.35
C ILE A 113 -13.61 -0.73 9.73
N ASN A 114 -13.25 -0.47 10.99
CA ASN A 114 -11.89 -0.71 11.53
C ASN A 114 -10.80 -0.13 10.63
N VAL A 115 -10.90 1.17 10.36
CA VAL A 115 -9.97 1.95 9.53
C VAL A 115 -9.05 2.75 10.44
N GLU A 116 -7.75 2.50 10.33
CA GLU A 116 -6.73 3.14 11.17
C GLU A 116 -5.63 3.78 10.31
N THR A 117 -5.34 5.05 10.58
CA THR A 117 -4.27 5.79 9.91
C THR A 117 -4.40 5.78 8.38
N VAL A 118 -5.55 6.27 7.88
CA VAL A 118 -5.85 6.33 6.44
C VAL A 118 -6.21 7.72 5.98
N ASN A 119 -5.73 8.12 4.79
CA ASN A 119 -6.12 9.39 4.18
C ASN A 119 -7.52 9.30 3.54
N ARG A 120 -7.72 8.38 2.59
CA ARG A 120 -8.99 8.15 1.87
C ARG A 120 -9.36 6.67 1.86
N CYS A 121 -10.57 6.38 2.34
CA CYS A 121 -11.09 5.04 2.48
C CYS A 121 -12.56 4.97 2.09
N ILE A 122 -12.90 4.11 1.13
CA ILE A 122 -14.29 3.91 0.69
C ILE A 122 -14.62 2.42 0.67
N ASN A 123 -15.75 2.05 1.29
CA ASN A 123 -16.28 0.67 1.32
C ASN A 123 -15.24 -0.39 1.73
N SER A 124 -14.37 -0.08 2.69
CA SER A 124 -13.23 -0.95 3.01
C SER A 124 -13.20 -1.35 4.48
N SER A 125 -12.73 -2.56 4.78
CA SER A 125 -12.73 -3.12 6.14
C SER A 125 -11.32 -3.53 6.58
N PHE A 126 -10.96 -3.23 7.83
CA PHE A 126 -9.67 -3.64 8.41
C PHE A 126 -8.50 -3.08 7.61
N ILE A 127 -8.35 -1.74 7.65
CA ILE A 127 -7.32 -1.03 6.90
C ILE A 127 -6.36 -0.36 7.88
N TYR A 128 -5.06 -0.47 7.62
CA TYR A 128 -4.01 0.10 8.45
C TYR A 128 -2.97 0.86 7.62
N LYS A 129 -2.63 2.09 8.04
CA LYS A 129 -1.47 2.86 7.58
C LYS A 129 -1.34 2.90 6.04
N THR A 130 -2.37 3.43 5.41
CA THR A 130 -2.60 3.36 3.95
C THR A 130 -3.11 4.71 3.45
N GLN A 131 -2.91 5.07 2.18
CA GLN A 131 -3.36 6.38 1.68
C GLN A 131 -4.75 6.31 1.07
N ASP A 132 -4.89 5.69 -0.10
CA ASP A 132 -6.09 5.70 -0.93
C ASP A 132 -6.57 4.26 -1.18
N VAL A 133 -7.63 3.83 -0.47
CA VAL A 133 -8.23 2.49 -0.60
C VAL A 133 -9.70 2.52 -0.96
N TYR A 134 -10.08 1.61 -1.86
CA TYR A 134 -11.44 1.48 -2.35
C TYR A 134 -11.82 0.01 -2.47
N ASP A 135 -12.93 -0.39 -1.84
CA ASP A 135 -13.48 -1.75 -1.88
C ASP A 135 -12.50 -2.84 -1.38
N CYS A 136 -11.67 -2.51 -0.40
CA CYS A 136 -10.60 -3.37 0.14
C CYS A 136 -10.95 -4.04 1.48
N LYS A 137 -10.28 -5.15 1.78
CA LYS A 137 -10.32 -5.88 3.05
C LYS A 137 -8.90 -6.27 3.47
N PHE A 138 -8.57 -6.04 4.74
CA PHE A 138 -7.33 -6.50 5.36
C PHE A 138 -6.06 -6.01 4.62
N VAL A 139 -5.89 -4.71 4.59
CA VAL A 139 -4.77 -4.03 3.95
C VAL A 139 -3.92 -3.35 5.00
N ALA A 140 -2.61 -3.43 4.85
CA ALA A 140 -1.66 -2.67 5.65
C ALA A 140 -0.53 -2.12 4.79
N CYS A 141 -0.02 -0.95 5.17
CA CYS A 141 1.24 -0.39 4.65
C CYS A 141 1.28 -0.36 3.10
N SER A 142 0.20 0.08 2.45
CA SER A 142 0.12 0.11 0.98
C SER A 142 -0.53 1.41 0.55
N PRO A 143 0.07 2.24 -0.33
CA PRO A 143 -0.41 3.59 -0.56
C PRO A 143 -1.72 3.62 -1.36
N VAL A 144 -1.80 2.93 -2.50
CA VAL A 144 -2.96 3.04 -3.41
C VAL A 144 -3.44 1.65 -3.81
N LEU A 145 -4.70 1.33 -3.50
CA LEU A 145 -5.27 0.00 -3.74
C LEU A 145 -6.75 0.05 -4.12
N ARG A 146 -7.15 -0.93 -4.94
CA ARG A 146 -8.54 -1.18 -5.30
C ARG A 146 -8.86 -2.66 -5.19
N PHE A 147 -9.97 -3.01 -4.53
CA PHE A 147 -10.49 -4.38 -4.47
C PHE A 147 -9.56 -5.41 -3.80
N ALA A 148 -8.85 -5.04 -2.72
CA ALA A 148 -7.88 -5.93 -2.08
C ALA A 148 -8.52 -6.89 -1.05
N GLU A 149 -7.99 -8.10 -0.89
CA GLU A 149 -8.29 -9.09 0.16
C GLU A 149 -7.13 -10.10 0.07
N TYR A 150 -5.85 -9.82 0.34
CA TYR A 150 -5.09 -9.08 1.35
C TYR A 150 -3.71 -8.70 0.74
N ILE A 151 -3.09 -7.58 1.12
CA ILE A 151 -1.70 -7.21 0.71
C ILE A 151 -0.99 -6.47 1.86
N PHE A 152 0.24 -6.85 2.20
CA PHE A 152 1.07 -6.16 3.21
C PHE A 152 2.55 -6.08 2.74
N GLY A 153 3.11 -5.08 2.05
CA GLY A 153 2.60 -3.87 1.45
C GLY A 153 3.52 -3.38 0.30
N GLY A 154 3.00 -2.60 -0.64
CA GLY A 154 3.69 -2.17 -1.87
C GLY A 154 2.73 -1.35 -2.75
N ASN A 155 3.17 -0.85 -3.91
CA ASN A 155 2.41 0.14 -4.70
C ASN A 155 1.52 -0.50 -5.80
N ALA A 156 0.32 0.06 -5.96
CA ALA A 156 -0.63 -0.13 -7.08
C ALA A 156 -1.03 -1.58 -7.40
N ILE A 157 -2.16 -2.03 -6.83
CA ILE A 157 -2.67 -3.40 -6.99
C ILE A 157 -4.21 -3.41 -7.09
N GLY A 158 -4.73 -4.25 -7.99
CA GLY A 158 -6.14 -4.63 -8.15
C GLY A 158 -6.27 -5.79 -9.17
N GLU A 159 -7.40 -6.41 -9.46
CA GLU A 159 -8.61 -6.70 -8.68
C GLU A 159 -8.47 -8.08 -8.03
N ALA A 160 -8.60 -8.11 -6.70
CA ALA A 160 -8.76 -9.28 -5.80
C ALA A 160 -7.58 -10.26 -5.66
N SER A 161 -6.52 -9.86 -4.95
CA SER A 161 -5.38 -10.73 -4.63
C SER A 161 -5.51 -11.45 -3.28
N ARG A 162 -5.60 -12.78 -3.25
CA ARG A 162 -5.62 -13.57 -2.00
C ARG A 162 -4.22 -13.91 -1.50
N TYR A 163 -3.73 -12.94 -0.74
CA TYR A 163 -2.55 -12.87 0.12
C TYR A 163 -1.21 -12.66 -0.59
N ASN A 164 -0.73 -11.41 -0.60
CA ASN A 164 0.58 -11.02 -1.11
C ASN A 164 1.36 -10.23 -0.05
N ILE A 165 2.68 -10.45 0.10
CA ILE A 165 3.54 -9.63 0.98
C ILE A 165 4.62 -8.99 0.12
N LYS A 166 4.63 -7.65 0.13
CA LYS A 166 5.51 -6.74 -0.61
C LYS A 166 5.57 -6.90 -2.13
N THR A 167 4.60 -6.30 -2.82
CA THR A 167 4.44 -6.40 -4.28
C THR A 167 4.23 -5.03 -4.94
N PHE A 168 4.79 -4.82 -6.12
CA PHE A 168 4.76 -3.54 -6.84
C PHE A 168 4.19 -3.72 -8.24
N GLU A 169 3.23 -2.89 -8.63
CA GLU A 169 2.65 -2.86 -9.98
C GLU A 169 2.14 -4.25 -10.41
N THR A 170 1.20 -4.83 -9.67
CA THR A 170 0.73 -6.20 -9.94
C THR A 170 -0.75 -6.27 -10.27
N TYR A 171 -1.12 -7.28 -11.08
CA TYR A 171 -2.49 -7.53 -11.49
C TYR A 171 -2.83 -9.00 -11.32
N LYS A 172 -3.88 -9.32 -10.54
CA LYS A 172 -4.37 -10.69 -10.30
C LYS A 172 -3.31 -11.69 -9.81
N ASN A 173 -2.53 -11.29 -8.81
CA ASN A 173 -1.56 -12.17 -8.15
C ASN A 173 -2.19 -12.94 -6.98
N VAL A 174 -1.82 -14.21 -6.83
CA VAL A 174 -2.30 -15.11 -5.77
C VAL A 174 -1.12 -15.80 -5.09
N ARG A 175 -1.06 -15.73 -3.75
CA ARG A 175 0.01 -16.33 -2.96
C ARG A 175 1.42 -15.93 -3.44
N CYS A 176 1.65 -14.63 -3.61
CA CYS A 176 2.91 -14.10 -4.15
C CYS A 176 3.67 -13.28 -3.10
N MET A 177 4.99 -13.20 -3.25
CA MET A 177 5.86 -12.46 -2.34
C MET A 177 7.03 -11.82 -3.09
N GLU A 178 7.35 -10.55 -2.79
CA GLU A 178 8.43 -9.80 -3.45
C GLU A 178 8.32 -9.88 -4.97
N THR A 179 7.28 -9.28 -5.55
CA THR A 179 7.07 -9.30 -7.01
C THR A 179 6.92 -7.91 -7.60
N ILE A 180 7.41 -7.70 -8.81
CA ILE A 180 7.29 -6.43 -9.55
C ILE A 180 6.71 -6.65 -10.96
N ARG A 181 5.74 -5.85 -11.40
CA ARG A 181 5.20 -5.90 -12.78
C ARG A 181 4.67 -7.26 -13.22
N ASN A 182 4.04 -7.99 -12.30
CA ASN A 182 3.47 -9.30 -12.61
C ASN A 182 1.99 -9.17 -13.02
N TYR A 183 1.63 -9.83 -14.11
CA TYR A 183 0.29 -9.89 -14.68
C TYR A 183 -0.21 -11.33 -14.67
N VAL A 184 -1.15 -11.64 -13.77
CA VAL A 184 -1.68 -12.99 -13.54
C VAL A 184 -0.57 -13.95 -13.13
N ALA A 185 -0.27 -13.97 -11.83
CA ALA A 185 0.75 -14.85 -11.28
C ALA A 185 0.25 -15.62 -10.04
N SER A 186 0.71 -16.87 -9.87
CA SER A 186 0.42 -17.67 -8.68
C SER A 186 1.66 -18.31 -8.07
N ASP A 187 1.74 -18.36 -6.74
CA ASP A 187 2.81 -19.06 -6.01
C ASP A 187 4.23 -18.59 -6.40
N CYS A 188 4.38 -17.30 -6.66
CA CYS A 188 5.62 -16.70 -7.14
C CYS A 188 6.36 -15.92 -6.04
N TYR A 189 7.69 -16.04 -6.03
CA TYR A 189 8.58 -15.43 -5.03
C TYR A 189 9.74 -14.74 -5.73
N PHE A 190 10.00 -13.46 -5.43
CA PHE A 190 11.13 -12.74 -6.03
C PHE A 190 11.10 -12.76 -7.56
N THR A 191 9.96 -12.38 -8.16
CA THR A 191 9.79 -12.40 -9.62
C THR A 191 9.47 -11.03 -10.21
N GLY A 192 9.85 -10.82 -11.47
CA GLY A 192 9.62 -9.56 -12.18
C GLY A 192 9.10 -9.73 -13.60
N SER A 193 8.14 -8.92 -14.01
CA SER A 193 7.63 -8.91 -15.39
C SER A 193 7.11 -10.28 -15.86
N LEU A 194 6.35 -10.98 -15.01
CA LEU A 194 5.72 -12.26 -15.37
C LEU A 194 4.34 -12.06 -15.99
N GLU A 195 3.96 -12.95 -16.91
CA GLU A 195 2.63 -12.98 -17.51
C GLU A 195 2.06 -14.40 -17.56
N SER A 196 0.94 -14.64 -16.87
CA SER A 196 0.29 -15.97 -16.80
C SER A 196 1.24 -17.08 -16.33
N CYS A 197 1.97 -16.81 -15.24
CA CYS A 197 2.97 -17.72 -14.68
C CYS A 197 2.55 -18.29 -13.33
N GLY A 198 3.03 -19.49 -13.01
CA GLY A 198 2.77 -20.13 -11.72
C GLY A 198 4.01 -20.82 -11.18
N ASN A 199 4.22 -20.83 -9.86
CA ASN A 199 5.36 -21.52 -9.26
C ASN A 199 6.71 -21.08 -9.87
N CYS A 200 6.98 -19.78 -9.81
CA CYS A 200 8.25 -19.22 -10.26
C CYS A 200 8.98 -18.57 -9.07
N MET A 201 10.29 -18.80 -8.96
CA MET A 201 11.15 -18.12 -8.00
C MET A 201 12.32 -17.46 -8.72
N PHE A 202 12.71 -16.25 -8.33
CA PHE A 202 13.89 -15.56 -8.89
C PHE A 202 13.89 -15.53 -10.42
N SER A 203 12.71 -15.36 -11.02
CA SER A 203 12.49 -15.48 -12.46
C SER A 203 11.90 -14.20 -13.03
N PHE A 204 12.34 -13.84 -14.23
CA PHE A 204 12.13 -12.52 -14.82
C PHE A 204 11.77 -12.63 -16.30
N ASN A 205 10.83 -11.78 -16.76
CA ASN A 205 10.41 -11.67 -18.16
C ASN A 205 9.92 -13.01 -18.76
N GLN A 206 9.09 -13.75 -18.01
CA GLN A 206 8.55 -15.04 -18.47
C GLN A 206 7.06 -14.94 -18.80
N ARG A 207 6.63 -15.75 -19.78
CA ARG A 207 5.23 -15.85 -20.20
C ARG A 207 4.78 -17.31 -20.27
N ASN A 208 3.64 -17.62 -19.67
CA ASN A 208 3.03 -18.97 -19.71
C ASN A 208 3.98 -20.08 -19.22
N LYS A 209 4.78 -19.76 -18.19
CA LYS A 209 5.76 -20.70 -17.62
C LYS A 209 5.37 -21.14 -16.21
N ASN A 210 5.80 -22.36 -15.88
CA ASN A 210 5.64 -22.91 -14.55
C ASN A 210 6.90 -23.64 -14.09
N TYR A 211 7.08 -23.73 -12.77
CA TYR A 211 8.16 -24.48 -12.11
C TYR A 211 9.56 -23.96 -12.50
N MET A 212 9.75 -22.66 -12.35
CA MET A 212 11.00 -21.99 -12.71
C MET A 212 11.77 -21.50 -11.50
N ILE A 213 13.09 -21.65 -11.53
CA ILE A 213 14.01 -20.98 -10.61
C ILE A 213 15.13 -20.36 -11.43
N GLY A 214 15.37 -19.06 -11.31
CA GLY A 214 16.46 -18.40 -12.04
C GLY A 214 16.30 -18.47 -13.58
N ASN A 215 15.07 -18.38 -14.09
CA ASN A 215 14.73 -18.59 -15.50
C ASN A 215 15.06 -19.99 -16.07
N HIS A 216 15.42 -20.97 -15.23
CA HIS A 216 15.52 -22.37 -15.61
C HIS A 216 14.24 -23.11 -15.25
N GLN A 217 13.69 -23.90 -16.18
CA GLN A 217 12.49 -24.70 -15.94
C GLN A 217 12.88 -26.10 -15.45
N PHE A 218 12.29 -26.51 -14.34
CA PHE A 218 12.53 -27.81 -13.71
C PHE A 218 11.35 -28.75 -13.90
N SER A 219 11.57 -30.04 -13.59
CA SER A 219 10.44 -30.92 -13.31
C SER A 219 9.70 -30.44 -12.04
N GLN A 220 8.44 -30.83 -11.90
CA GLN A 220 7.62 -30.43 -10.74
C GLN A 220 8.25 -30.92 -9.41
N GLU A 221 8.76 -32.15 -9.37
CA GLU A 221 9.35 -32.73 -8.16
C GLU A 221 10.62 -31.98 -7.73
N GLU A 222 11.53 -31.74 -8.68
CA GLU A 222 12.77 -31.00 -8.43
C GLU A 222 12.47 -29.57 -7.96
N TYR A 223 11.52 -28.91 -8.63
CA TYR A 223 11.08 -27.57 -8.25
C TYR A 223 10.55 -27.54 -6.82
N LEU A 224 9.64 -28.45 -6.45
CA LEU A 224 9.05 -28.44 -5.10
C LEU A 224 10.10 -28.68 -4.01
N LYS A 225 11.06 -29.57 -4.28
CA LYS A 225 12.19 -29.82 -3.38
C LYS A 225 13.08 -28.59 -3.19
N LEU A 226 13.39 -27.87 -4.26
CA LEU A 226 14.21 -26.65 -4.21
C LEU A 226 13.44 -25.47 -3.58
N LYS A 227 12.16 -25.31 -3.95
CA LYS A 227 11.26 -24.29 -3.39
C LYS A 227 11.17 -24.40 -1.87
N GLY A 228 11.06 -25.62 -1.32
CA GLY A 228 11.02 -25.82 0.13
C GLY A 228 12.23 -25.21 0.85
N LYS A 229 13.44 -25.51 0.35
CA LYS A 229 14.69 -24.97 0.92
C LYS A 229 14.76 -23.45 0.83
N LEU A 230 14.39 -22.88 -0.31
CA LEU A 230 14.41 -21.44 -0.52
C LEU A 230 13.39 -20.72 0.38
N ILE A 231 12.20 -21.30 0.59
CA ILE A 231 11.19 -20.75 1.50
C ILE A 231 11.69 -20.79 2.95
N ASP A 232 12.36 -21.86 3.36
CA ASP A 232 12.96 -21.95 4.70
C ASP A 232 13.99 -20.83 4.90
N ASP A 233 14.89 -20.60 3.93
CA ASP A 233 15.89 -19.53 4.00
C ASP A 233 15.24 -18.13 4.08
N ILE A 234 14.19 -17.89 3.28
CA ILE A 234 13.42 -16.63 3.31
C ILE A 234 12.79 -16.43 4.69
N ARG A 235 12.14 -17.47 5.24
CA ARG A 235 11.48 -17.44 6.54
C ARG A 235 12.47 -17.14 7.66
N GLU A 236 13.59 -17.86 7.73
CA GLU A 236 14.59 -17.66 8.79
C GLU A 236 15.21 -16.26 8.70
N THR A 237 15.46 -15.77 7.48
CA THR A 237 15.96 -14.41 7.28
C THR A 237 14.96 -13.36 7.78
N LEU A 238 13.67 -13.51 7.43
CA LEU A 238 12.62 -12.61 7.91
C LEU A 238 12.48 -12.64 9.43
N LYS A 239 12.45 -13.82 10.06
CA LYS A 239 12.35 -13.94 11.52
C LYS A 239 13.52 -13.25 12.23
N ALA A 240 14.74 -13.46 11.74
CA ALA A 240 15.95 -12.94 12.35
C ALA A 240 16.12 -11.43 12.14
N LYS A 241 15.82 -10.93 10.94
CA LYS A 241 16.14 -9.54 10.55
C LYS A 241 14.95 -8.62 10.48
N LYS A 242 13.73 -9.16 10.54
CA LYS A 242 12.45 -8.45 10.31
C LYS A 242 12.38 -7.75 8.94
N ARG A 243 13.25 -8.17 8.01
CA ARG A 243 13.35 -7.67 6.64
C ARG A 243 14.11 -8.65 5.75
N ILE A 244 13.85 -8.58 4.45
CA ILE A 244 14.63 -9.21 3.39
C ILE A 244 14.92 -8.17 2.30
N PRO A 245 15.99 -8.33 1.51
CA PRO A 245 16.21 -7.48 0.33
C PRO A 245 14.98 -7.53 -0.58
N SER A 246 14.51 -6.39 -1.02
CA SER A 246 13.45 -6.31 -2.03
C SER A 246 14.03 -6.46 -3.42
N LEU A 247 13.21 -6.86 -4.40
CA LEU A 247 13.61 -6.81 -5.81
C LEU A 247 14.05 -5.40 -6.24
N LEU A 248 13.46 -4.36 -5.63
CA LEU A 248 13.86 -2.98 -5.88
C LEU A 248 15.30 -2.69 -5.42
N ASP A 249 15.75 -3.28 -4.32
CA ASP A 249 17.15 -3.17 -3.87
C ASP A 249 18.11 -3.78 -4.91
N ILE A 250 17.69 -4.90 -5.52
CA ILE A 250 18.51 -5.65 -6.48
C ILE A 250 18.57 -4.92 -7.83
N ILE A 251 17.43 -4.39 -8.28
CA ILE A 251 17.32 -3.69 -9.57
C ILE A 251 17.95 -2.29 -9.49
N ASN A 252 17.79 -1.59 -8.36
CA ASN A 252 18.17 -0.18 -8.22
C ASN A 252 19.58 0.03 -7.63
N THR A 253 20.55 -0.78 -8.03
CA THR A 253 21.95 -0.65 -7.57
C THR A 253 22.62 0.70 -7.94
N ASN A 254 21.94 1.56 -8.70
CA ASN A 254 22.40 2.89 -9.09
C ASN A 254 21.64 4.08 -8.46
N GLY A 255 20.67 3.86 -7.55
CA GLY A 255 20.21 4.91 -6.61
C GLY A 255 18.95 5.73 -6.94
N ASP A 256 18.27 5.50 -8.07
CA ASP A 256 17.11 6.32 -8.48
C ASP A 256 15.79 5.53 -8.49
N ALA A 257 15.28 5.16 -7.31
CA ALA A 257 13.97 4.48 -7.17
C ALA A 257 12.78 5.46 -7.09
N ASN A 258 13.02 6.76 -7.22
CA ASN A 258 12.01 7.81 -7.14
C ASN A 258 11.74 8.45 -8.51
N GLY A 259 11.71 7.65 -9.57
CA GLY A 259 11.20 8.07 -10.88
C GLY A 259 9.72 8.45 -10.83
#